data_AF-A0A073CF58-F1
#
_entry.id   AF-A0A073CF58-F1
#
_cell.length_a   1.000
_cell.length_b   1.000
_cell.length_c   1.000
_cell.angle_alpha   90.00
_cell.angle_beta   90.00
_cell.angle_gamma   90.00
#
_symmetry.space_group_name_H-M   'P 1'
#
loop_
_entity.id
_entity.type
_entity.pdbx_description
1 polymer ?
#
loop_
_entity_poly.entity_id
_entity_poly.type
_entity_poly.pdbx_seq_one_letter_code
_entity_poly.pdbx_strand_id
1 'polypeptide(L)'
;MRLWSIDGKLLRTLEGHTDRVYGVSFSPDGQIIASASTDRTVRLWSIDGKLLQTIEGHTDRVYGVSFSPDGQIIASASGDRTVRLWSVDGKLLQTIEGHTDRVWAVSFSPDGQRIASASFDRTVRLWHIDPDDLILDLDVKLNNLLKKGCNWIRDYLKTNPNVSESERHICDGICSEDDLKIES
;
A
#
# COMPACT_ATOMS: atom_id res chain seq x y z
N MET A 1 -0.65 -2.36 -20.23
CA MET A 1 -0.27 -1.07 -19.58
C MET A 1 1.02 -0.56 -20.18
N ARG A 2 1.33 0.75 -20.16
CA ARG A 2 2.59 1.31 -20.66
C ARG A 2 3.21 2.24 -19.62
N LEU A 3 4.51 2.12 -19.43
CA LEU A 3 5.32 2.98 -18.56
C LEU A 3 6.06 4.00 -19.41
N TRP A 4 5.97 5.26 -19.02
CA TRP A 4 6.59 6.38 -19.73
C TRP A 4 7.48 7.14 -18.75
N SER A 5 8.55 7.73 -19.25
CA SER A 5 9.28 8.75 -18.52
C SER A 5 8.51 10.08 -18.55
N ILE A 6 8.88 11.00 -17.67
CA ILE A 6 8.22 12.32 -17.56
C ILE A 6 8.37 13.18 -18.82
N ASP A 7 9.43 12.97 -19.60
CA ASP A 7 9.67 13.57 -20.91
C ASP A 7 8.91 12.88 -22.06
N GLY A 8 8.07 11.87 -21.75
CA GLY A 8 7.16 11.24 -22.70
C GLY A 8 7.79 10.09 -23.51
N LYS A 9 8.95 9.57 -23.11
CA LYS A 9 9.55 8.40 -23.76
C LYS A 9 8.90 7.12 -23.24
N LEU A 10 8.47 6.25 -24.16
CA LEU A 10 8.00 4.91 -23.80
C LEU A 10 9.17 4.10 -23.22
N LEU A 11 9.06 3.74 -21.93
CA LEU A 11 10.06 2.94 -21.25
C LEU A 11 9.75 1.45 -21.41
N ARG A 12 8.50 1.05 -21.12
CA ARG A 12 8.07 -0.35 -21.14
C ARG A 12 6.61 -0.51 -21.54
N THR A 13 6.28 -1.65 -22.11
CA THR A 13 4.91 -2.15 -22.24
C THR A 13 4.77 -3.37 -21.35
N LEU A 14 3.75 -3.36 -20.48
CA LEU A 14 3.45 -4.38 -19.50
C LEU A 14 2.25 -5.18 -19.99
N GLU A 15 2.51 -6.41 -20.43
CA GLU A 15 1.54 -7.33 -21.03
C GLU A 15 1.29 -8.52 -20.09
N GLY A 16 0.03 -8.94 -19.96
CA GLY A 16 -0.31 -10.15 -19.21
C GLY A 16 -1.72 -10.17 -18.63
N HIS A 17 -2.33 -9.02 -18.35
CA HIS A 17 -3.77 -8.96 -18.11
C HIS A 17 -4.54 -9.43 -19.35
N THR A 18 -5.64 -10.15 -19.13
CA THR A 18 -6.43 -10.77 -20.22
C THR A 18 -7.62 -9.91 -20.63
N ASP A 19 -7.83 -8.78 -19.96
CA ASP A 19 -8.88 -7.80 -20.27
C ASP A 19 -8.41 -6.38 -19.88
N ARG A 20 -9.31 -5.40 -19.98
CA ARG A 20 -9.04 -3.97 -19.76
C ARG A 20 -8.48 -3.70 -18.37
N VAL A 21 -7.39 -2.93 -18.33
CA VAL A 21 -6.81 -2.38 -17.11
C VAL A 21 -7.43 -1.00 -16.84
N TYR A 22 -8.00 -0.81 -15.65
CA TYR A 22 -8.69 0.43 -15.26
C TYR A 22 -7.94 1.24 -14.20
N GLY A 23 -7.21 0.57 -13.31
CA GLY A 23 -6.50 1.21 -12.21
C GLY A 23 -5.02 0.85 -12.24
N VAL A 24 -4.17 1.81 -11.87
CA VAL A 24 -2.72 1.63 -11.70
C VAL A 24 -2.24 2.43 -10.50
N SER A 25 -1.25 1.91 -9.77
CA SER A 25 -0.61 2.60 -8.65
C SER A 25 0.86 2.22 -8.58
N PHE A 26 1.75 3.18 -8.36
CA PHE A 26 3.11 2.87 -7.91
C PHE A 26 3.11 2.53 -6.42
N SER A 27 4.04 1.69 -6.00
CA SER A 27 4.48 1.63 -4.61
C SER A 27 5.21 2.93 -4.23
N PRO A 28 5.26 3.29 -2.94
CA PRO A 28 5.92 4.52 -2.48
C PRO A 28 7.41 4.63 -2.88
N ASP A 29 8.11 3.49 -2.93
CA ASP A 29 9.52 3.38 -3.36
C ASP A 29 9.70 3.40 -4.90
N GLY A 30 8.60 3.40 -5.65
CA GLY A 30 8.57 3.37 -7.11
C GLY A 30 9.06 2.07 -7.76
N GLN A 31 9.35 1.02 -6.98
CA GLN A 31 9.92 -0.23 -7.51
C GLN A 31 8.86 -1.20 -8.03
N ILE A 32 7.63 -1.09 -7.53
CA ILE A 32 6.51 -1.96 -7.87
C ILE A 32 5.36 -1.13 -8.45
N ILE A 33 4.70 -1.68 -9.45
CA ILE A 33 3.44 -1.15 -9.99
C ILE A 33 2.34 -2.16 -9.71
N ALA A 34 1.24 -1.72 -9.12
CA ALA A 34 0.01 -2.48 -9.03
C ALA A 34 -0.94 -2.08 -10.16
N SER A 35 -1.64 -3.05 -10.76
CA SER A 35 -2.68 -2.81 -11.76
C SER A 35 -3.96 -3.58 -11.47
N ALA A 36 -5.11 -2.94 -11.66
CA ALA A 36 -6.45 -3.50 -11.51
C ALA A 36 -7.12 -3.69 -12.87
N SER A 37 -7.75 -4.84 -13.08
CA SER A 37 -8.29 -5.25 -14.37
C SER A 37 -9.68 -5.86 -14.30
N THR A 38 -10.41 -5.78 -15.41
CA THR A 38 -11.70 -6.45 -15.59
C THR A 38 -11.59 -7.97 -15.67
N ASP A 39 -10.38 -8.51 -15.80
CA ASP A 39 -10.10 -9.95 -15.61
C ASP A 39 -10.22 -10.41 -14.15
N ARG A 40 -10.65 -9.50 -13.25
CA ARG A 40 -10.90 -9.73 -11.81
C ARG A 40 -9.64 -9.88 -10.96
N THR A 41 -8.48 -9.55 -11.52
CA THR A 41 -7.20 -9.64 -10.82
C THR A 41 -6.60 -8.28 -10.51
N VAL A 42 -5.82 -8.24 -9.44
CA VAL A 42 -4.77 -7.22 -9.26
C VAL A 42 -3.44 -7.87 -9.59
N ARG A 43 -2.56 -7.19 -10.33
CA ARG A 43 -1.21 -7.70 -10.63
C ARG A 43 -0.14 -6.74 -10.15
N LEU A 44 0.95 -7.30 -9.64
CA LEU A 44 2.13 -6.56 -9.24
C LEU A 44 3.25 -6.80 -10.24
N TRP A 45 3.90 -5.72 -10.64
CA TRP A 45 4.95 -5.71 -11.64
C TRP A 45 6.18 -5.04 -11.06
N SER A 46 7.38 -5.55 -11.38
CA SER A 46 8.59 -4.77 -11.16
C SER A 46 8.64 -3.59 -12.13
N ILE A 47 9.39 -2.55 -11.79
CA ILE A 47 9.60 -1.40 -12.68
C ILE A 47 10.22 -1.79 -14.04
N ASP A 48 10.99 -2.88 -14.08
CA ASP A 48 11.55 -3.46 -15.31
C ASP A 48 10.52 -4.19 -16.18
N GLY A 49 9.37 -4.48 -15.60
CA GLY A 49 8.20 -5.06 -16.26
C GLY A 49 8.01 -6.55 -16.10
N LYS A 50 8.66 -7.16 -15.12
CA LYS A 50 8.41 -8.55 -14.73
C LYS A 50 7.12 -8.64 -13.92
N LEU A 51 6.25 -9.59 -14.24
CA LEU A 51 5.13 -9.95 -13.37
C LEU A 51 5.68 -10.60 -12.09
N LEU A 52 5.41 -9.98 -10.95
CA LEU A 52 5.83 -10.45 -9.63
C LEU A 52 4.75 -11.27 -8.95
N GLN A 53 3.49 -10.80 -9.02
CA GLN A 53 2.37 -11.45 -8.37
C GLN A 53 1.06 -11.24 -9.11
N THR A 54 0.19 -12.25 -9.07
CA THR A 54 -1.22 -12.15 -9.48
C THR A 54 -2.09 -12.41 -8.26
N ILE A 55 -2.87 -11.41 -7.87
CA ILE A 55 -3.77 -11.43 -6.73
C ILE A 55 -5.17 -11.71 -7.25
N GLU A 56 -5.71 -12.85 -6.86
CA GLU A 56 -7.05 -13.32 -7.21
C GLU A 56 -7.96 -13.28 -5.98
N GLY A 57 -9.26 -13.14 -6.20
CA GLY A 57 -10.27 -13.32 -5.15
C GLY A 57 -11.47 -12.38 -5.24
N HIS A 58 -11.38 -11.29 -6.01
CA HIS A 58 -12.57 -10.52 -6.39
C HIS A 58 -13.46 -11.35 -7.30
N THR A 59 -14.78 -11.24 -7.14
CA THR A 59 -15.76 -12.04 -7.90
C THR A 59 -16.30 -11.31 -9.13
N ASP A 60 -15.94 -10.03 -9.29
CA ASP A 60 -16.23 -9.19 -10.44
C ASP A 60 -15.00 -8.33 -10.77
N ARG A 61 -15.12 -7.50 -11.81
CA ARG A 61 -14.10 -6.60 -12.34
C ARG A 61 -13.46 -5.73 -11.26
N VAL A 62 -12.14 -5.61 -11.28
CA VAL A 62 -11.42 -4.67 -10.40
C VAL A 62 -11.21 -3.36 -11.17
N TYR A 63 -11.67 -2.25 -10.59
CA TYR A 63 -11.62 -0.93 -11.22
C TYR A 63 -10.52 -0.04 -10.65
N GLY A 64 -10.30 -0.10 -9.34
CA GLY A 64 -9.34 0.74 -8.64
C GLY A 64 -8.30 -0.09 -7.89
N VAL A 65 -7.09 0.46 -7.76
CA VAL A 65 -6.03 -0.08 -6.92
C VAL A 65 -5.22 1.08 -6.33
N SER A 66 -4.77 0.94 -5.08
CA SER A 66 -3.91 1.91 -4.38
C SER A 66 -2.94 1.16 -3.48
N PHE A 67 -1.67 1.55 -3.50
CA PHE A 67 -0.75 1.18 -2.42
C PHE A 67 -1.03 2.02 -1.16
N SER A 68 -0.75 1.44 0.00
CA SER A 68 -0.59 2.18 1.25
C SER A 68 0.69 3.02 1.24
N PRO A 69 0.79 4.10 2.04
CA PRO A 69 1.96 4.95 2.11
C PRO A 69 3.24 4.24 2.58
N ASP A 70 3.12 3.14 3.33
CA ASP A 70 4.24 2.29 3.76
C ASP A 70 4.60 1.19 2.73
N GLY A 71 3.81 1.06 1.66
CA GLY A 71 4.01 0.07 0.60
C GLY A 71 3.68 -1.38 0.97
N GLN A 72 3.16 -1.64 2.18
CA GLN A 72 2.93 -3.01 2.68
C GLN A 72 1.54 -3.57 2.33
N ILE A 73 0.58 -2.67 2.06
CA ILE A 73 -0.81 -3.03 1.83
C ILE A 73 -1.26 -2.49 0.47
N ILE A 74 -2.07 -3.27 -0.22
CA ILE A 74 -2.74 -2.89 -1.46
C ILE A 74 -4.24 -2.87 -1.18
N ALA A 75 -4.89 -1.77 -1.52
CA ALA A 75 -6.35 -1.67 -1.54
C ALA A 75 -6.85 -1.82 -2.97
N SER A 76 -7.93 -2.57 -3.18
CA SER A 76 -8.59 -2.73 -4.48
C SER A 76 -10.09 -2.49 -4.39
N ALA A 77 -10.65 -1.83 -5.41
CA ALA A 77 -12.07 -1.53 -5.55
C ALA A 77 -12.67 -2.33 -6.70
N SER A 78 -13.82 -2.98 -6.48
CA SER A 78 -14.39 -3.95 -7.41
C SER A 78 -15.88 -3.76 -7.68
N GLY A 79 -16.30 -4.30 -8.84
CA GLY A 79 -17.70 -4.47 -9.22
C GLY A 79 -18.50 -5.38 -8.29
N ASP A 80 -17.82 -6.19 -7.48
CA ASP A 80 -18.44 -7.02 -6.44
C ASP A 80 -18.90 -6.22 -5.21
N ARG A 81 -18.82 -4.88 -5.29
CA ARG A 81 -19.26 -3.89 -4.30
C ARG A 81 -18.38 -3.84 -3.04
N THR A 82 -17.21 -4.49 -3.07
CA THR A 82 -16.27 -4.50 -1.96
C THR A 82 -15.04 -3.66 -2.25
N VAL A 83 -14.42 -3.19 -1.16
CA VAL A 83 -13.00 -2.84 -1.14
C VAL A 83 -12.27 -3.98 -0.44
N ARG A 84 -11.14 -4.42 -0.96
CA ARG A 84 -10.31 -5.45 -0.32
C ARG A 84 -8.91 -4.95 -0.05
N LEU A 85 -8.36 -5.37 1.09
CA LEU A 85 -7.00 -5.10 1.50
C LEU A 85 -6.18 -6.36 1.40
N TRP A 86 -5.02 -6.25 0.79
CA TRP A 86 -4.12 -7.36 0.50
C TRP A 86 -2.74 -7.01 1.00
N SER A 87 -2.00 -8.01 1.46
CA SER A 87 -0.55 -7.89 1.57
C SER A 87 0.09 -7.97 0.19
N VAL A 88 1.33 -7.47 0.07
CA VAL A 88 2.10 -7.51 -1.19
C VAL A 88 2.33 -8.94 -1.70
N ASP A 89 2.36 -9.95 -0.81
CA ASP A 89 2.43 -11.37 -1.18
C ASP A 89 1.08 -11.94 -1.68
N GLY A 90 0.02 -11.13 -1.73
CA GLY A 90 -1.28 -11.47 -2.30
C GLY A 90 -2.27 -12.13 -1.34
N LYS A 91 -1.98 -12.17 -0.03
CA LYS A 91 -2.96 -12.66 0.95
C LYS A 91 -4.04 -11.60 1.19
N LEU A 92 -5.28 -12.05 1.30
CA LEU A 92 -6.39 -11.20 1.70
C LEU A 92 -6.31 -10.90 3.20
N LEU A 93 -6.18 -9.63 3.56
CA LEU A 93 -6.14 -9.17 4.95
C LEU A 93 -7.54 -8.80 5.45
N GLN A 94 -8.30 -8.09 4.62
CA GLN A 94 -9.65 -7.63 4.99
C GLN A 94 -10.53 -7.44 3.75
N THR A 95 -11.82 -7.75 3.91
CA THR A 95 -12.88 -7.31 2.98
C THR A 95 -13.72 -6.25 3.67
N ILE A 96 -13.80 -5.07 3.07
CA ILE A 96 -14.60 -3.95 3.52
C ILE A 96 -15.91 -3.95 2.71
N GLU A 97 -17.00 -4.22 3.40
CA GLU A 97 -18.35 -4.22 2.85
C GLU A 97 -19.11 -2.95 3.22
N GLY A 98 -20.11 -2.60 2.42
CA GLY A 98 -21.08 -1.56 2.77
C GLY A 98 -21.55 -0.70 1.60
N HIS A 99 -20.81 -0.66 0.49
CA HIS A 99 -21.33 -0.10 -0.76
C HIS A 99 -22.44 -1.00 -1.34
N THR A 100 -23.46 -0.38 -1.93
CA THR A 100 -24.62 -1.12 -2.49
C THR A 100 -24.54 -1.30 -4.01
N ASP A 101 -23.51 -0.75 -4.63
CA ASP A 101 -23.19 -0.90 -6.06
C ASP A 101 -21.67 -0.91 -6.27
N ARG A 102 -21.23 -1.10 -7.53
CA ARG A 102 -19.83 -1.23 -7.95
C ARG A 102 -18.95 -0.13 -7.37
N VAL A 103 -17.84 -0.52 -6.74
CA VAL A 103 -16.83 0.43 -6.25
C VAL A 103 -15.86 0.72 -7.40
N TRP A 104 -15.73 1.99 -7.76
CA TRP A 104 -14.96 2.41 -8.93
C TRP A 104 -13.53 2.83 -8.57
N ALA A 105 -13.36 3.48 -7.42
CA ALA A 105 -12.08 4.03 -7.00
C ALA A 105 -11.84 3.76 -5.52
N VAL A 106 -10.57 3.67 -5.17
CA VAL A 106 -10.07 3.53 -3.80
C VAL A 106 -8.78 4.33 -3.66
N SER A 107 -8.57 4.95 -2.50
CA SER A 107 -7.34 5.68 -2.18
C SER A 107 -7.04 5.54 -0.70
N PHE A 108 -5.77 5.31 -0.35
CA PHE A 108 -5.30 5.52 1.02
C PHE A 108 -5.18 7.02 1.32
N SER A 109 -5.37 7.37 2.59
CA SER A 109 -4.89 8.65 3.13
C SER A 109 -3.37 8.65 3.24
N PRO A 110 -2.70 9.82 3.22
CA PRO A 110 -1.25 9.91 3.34
C PRO A 110 -0.68 9.33 4.64
N ASP A 111 -1.48 9.31 5.72
CA ASP A 111 -1.11 8.71 7.01
C ASP A 111 -1.34 7.18 7.07
N GLY A 112 -1.96 6.59 6.03
CA GLY A 112 -2.27 5.16 5.96
C GLY A 112 -3.39 4.69 6.88
N GLN A 113 -4.02 5.58 7.67
CA GLN A 113 -5.03 5.21 8.68
C GLN A 113 -6.46 5.22 8.14
N ARG A 114 -6.65 5.66 6.90
CA ARG A 114 -7.96 5.75 6.27
C ARG A 114 -7.91 5.33 4.82
N ILE A 115 -9.07 4.87 4.37
CA ILE A 115 -9.34 4.61 2.96
C ILE A 115 -10.57 5.41 2.54
N ALA A 116 -10.49 6.04 1.39
CA ALA A 116 -11.64 6.61 0.70
C ALA A 116 -12.05 5.68 -0.45
N SER A 117 -13.35 5.39 -0.58
CA SER A 117 -13.89 4.63 -1.70
C SER A 117 -15.06 5.37 -2.35
N ALA A 118 -15.15 5.32 -3.68
CA ALA A 118 -16.22 5.92 -4.46
C ALA A 118 -16.97 4.86 -5.25
N SER A 119 -18.30 4.88 -5.21
CA SER A 119 -19.15 3.84 -5.79
C SER A 119 -20.26 4.39 -6.69
N PHE A 120 -20.74 3.52 -7.57
CA PHE A 120 -21.95 3.73 -8.37
C PHE A 120 -23.22 3.90 -7.52
N ASP A 121 -23.18 3.58 -6.23
CA ASP A 121 -24.27 3.87 -5.28
C ASP A 121 -24.42 5.38 -4.98
N ARG A 122 -23.61 6.23 -5.63
CA ARG A 122 -23.58 7.69 -5.51
C ARG A 122 -23.02 8.17 -4.17
N THR A 123 -22.23 7.35 -3.49
CA THR A 123 -21.57 7.72 -2.24
C THR A 123 -20.05 7.64 -2.32
N VAL A 124 -19.41 8.50 -1.53
CA VAL A 124 -18.03 8.33 -1.10
C VAL A 124 -18.05 7.90 0.35
N ARG A 125 -17.29 6.87 0.70
CA ARG A 125 -17.17 6.37 2.07
C ARG A 125 -15.73 6.50 2.55
N LEU A 126 -15.60 6.85 3.82
CA LEU A 126 -14.33 6.87 4.53
C LEU A 126 -14.32 5.72 5.53
N TRP A 127 -13.26 4.93 5.49
CA TRP A 127 -13.06 3.78 6.35
C TRP A 127 -11.84 4.04 7.19
N HIS A 128 -11.98 3.90 8.51
CA HIS A 128 -10.82 3.85 9.37
C HIS A 128 -10.23 2.45 9.30
N ILE A 129 -8.92 2.39 9.15
CA ILE A 129 -8.14 1.15 9.19
C ILE A 129 -7.03 1.35 10.20
N ASP A 130 -6.75 0.32 10.98
CA ASP A 130 -5.52 0.24 11.75
C ASP A 130 -4.60 -0.74 11.02
N PRO A 131 -3.58 -0.26 10.29
CA PRO A 131 -2.64 -1.14 9.61
C PRO A 131 -1.99 -2.18 10.53
N ASP A 132 -1.80 -1.86 11.81
CA ASP A 132 -1.19 -2.79 12.78
C ASP A 132 -2.12 -3.96 13.13
N ASP A 133 -3.44 -3.81 12.94
CA ASP A 133 -4.41 -4.87 13.16
C ASP A 133 -4.58 -5.78 11.93
N LEU A 134 -4.13 -5.31 10.76
CA LEU A 134 -4.18 -6.07 9.51
C LEU A 134 -2.98 -7.01 9.35
N ILE A 135 -1.88 -6.73 10.05
CA ILE A 135 -0.67 -7.56 10.04
C ILE A 135 -0.84 -8.71 11.05
N LEU A 136 -1.05 -9.92 10.52
CA LEU A 136 -1.18 -11.13 11.34
C LEU A 136 0.16 -11.72 11.77
N ASP A 137 1.26 -11.31 11.15
CA ASP A 137 2.60 -11.75 11.51
C ASP A 137 3.07 -11.00 12.76
N LEU A 138 3.20 -11.74 13.86
CA LEU A 138 3.55 -11.20 15.17
C LEU A 138 4.93 -10.56 15.17
N ASP A 139 5.87 -11.08 14.37
CA ASP A 139 7.23 -10.56 14.29
C ASP A 139 7.24 -9.21 13.55
N VAL A 140 6.45 -9.10 12.48
CA VAL A 140 6.27 -7.83 11.76
C VAL A 140 5.55 -6.80 12.63
N LYS A 141 4.48 -7.21 13.35
CA LYS A 141 3.74 -6.33 14.26
C LYS A 141 4.65 -5.82 15.40
N LEU A 142 5.46 -6.70 15.98
CA LEU A 142 6.43 -6.32 17.01
C LEU A 142 7.48 -5.35 16.46
N ASN A 143 8.05 -5.65 15.29
CA ASN A 143 9.04 -4.78 14.64
C ASN A 143 8.47 -3.38 14.34
N ASN A 144 7.23 -3.29 13.87
CA ASN A 144 6.56 -2.01 13.66
C ASN A 144 6.36 -1.24 14.97
N LEU A 145 5.98 -1.92 16.06
CA LEU A 145 5.84 -1.30 17.38
C LEU A 145 7.19 -0.79 17.91
N LEU A 146 8.25 -1.59 17.75
CA LEU A 146 9.62 -1.20 18.13
C LEU A 146 10.08 0.03 17.35
N LYS A 147 9.86 0.07 16.03
CA LYS A 147 10.14 1.24 15.18
C LYS A 147 9.40 2.49 15.67
N LYS A 148 8.10 2.39 15.96
CA LYS A 148 7.30 3.51 16.49
C LYS A 148 7.84 4.02 17.81
N GLY A 149 8.14 3.12 18.75
CA GLY A 149 8.73 3.48 20.04
C GLY A 149 10.09 4.17 19.90
N CYS A 150 10.94 3.65 19.02
CA CYS A 150 12.24 4.24 18.73
C CYS A 150 12.14 5.61 18.07
N ASN A 151 11.23 5.80 17.11
CA ASN A 151 10.99 7.11 16.50
C ASN A 151 10.51 8.14 17.54
N TRP A 152 9.69 7.73 18.50
CA TRP A 152 9.20 8.60 19.57
C TRP A 152 10.31 9.07 20.52
N ILE A 153 11.24 8.19 20.90
CA ILE A 153 12.28 8.51 21.88
C ILE A 153 13.58 9.02 21.24
N ARG A 154 13.72 8.93 19.91
CA ARG A 154 14.96 9.27 19.17
C ARG A 154 15.51 10.64 19.53
N ASP A 155 14.66 11.66 19.55
CA ASP A 155 15.09 13.03 19.86
C ASP A 155 15.54 13.18 21.32
N TYR A 156 14.84 12.52 22.24
CA TYR A 156 15.23 12.49 23.65
C TYR A 156 16.59 11.82 23.85
N LEU A 157 16.81 10.66 23.23
CA LEU A 157 18.09 9.94 23.30
C LEU A 157 19.24 10.78 22.74
N LYS A 158 19.01 11.53 21.65
CA LYS A 158 20.05 12.34 21.01
C LYS A 158 20.34 13.66 21.72
N THR A 159 19.32 14.32 22.28
CA THR A 159 19.48 15.71 22.76
C THR A 159 19.63 15.82 24.28
N ASN A 160 19.22 14.82 25.06
CA ASN A 160 19.29 14.90 26.51
C ASN A 160 20.74 14.67 27.03
N PRO A 161 21.31 15.59 27.82
CA PRO A 161 22.66 15.44 28.37
C PRO A 161 22.78 14.36 29.46
N ASN A 162 21.66 13.92 30.06
CA ASN A 162 21.64 12.90 31.10
C ASN A 162 21.59 11.46 30.55
N VAL A 163 21.56 11.28 29.24
CA VAL A 163 21.54 9.97 28.57
C VAL A 163 22.97 9.53 28.31
N SER A 164 23.29 8.31 28.73
CA SER A 164 24.62 7.71 28.53
C SER A 164 24.90 7.42 27.06
N GLU A 165 26.18 7.35 26.68
CA GLU A 165 26.55 7.10 25.28
C GLU A 165 25.99 5.79 24.74
N SER A 166 25.93 4.73 25.55
CA SER A 166 25.33 3.45 25.13
C SER A 166 23.82 3.54 24.88
N GLU A 167 23.10 4.36 25.64
CA GLU A 167 21.65 4.50 25.49
C GLU A 167 21.28 5.25 24.21
N ARG A 168 22.18 6.10 23.69
CA ARG A 168 21.99 6.80 22.41
C ARG A 168 21.84 5.83 21.23
N HIS A 169 22.40 4.63 21.36
CA HIS A 169 22.48 3.61 20.32
C HIS A 169 21.43 2.49 20.43
N ILE A 170 20.51 2.55 21.40
CA ILE A 170 19.50 1.48 21.63
C ILE A 170 18.63 1.22 20.39
N CYS A 171 18.41 2.23 19.55
CA CYS A 171 17.53 2.15 18.39
C CYS A 171 18.25 1.95 17.04
N ASP A 172 19.58 1.87 17.03
CA ASP A 172 20.38 1.84 15.80
C ASP A 172 20.15 0.58 14.95
N GLY A 173 19.72 -0.52 15.56
CA GLY A 173 19.34 -1.76 14.86
C GLY A 173 17.84 -1.86 14.53
N ILE A 174 17.03 -0.86 14.87
CA ILE A 174 15.57 -0.88 14.76
C ILE A 174 15.08 0.13 13.72
N CYS A 175 15.63 1.34 13.71
CA CYS A 175 15.32 2.39 12.72
C CYS A 175 16.32 2.34 11.57
N SER A 176 15.91 1.95 10.36
CA SER A 176 16.74 2.11 9.16
C SER A 176 16.82 3.58 8.76
N GLU A 177 17.98 4.04 8.28
CA GLU A 177 18.23 5.43 7.85
C GLU A 177 17.39 5.86 6.62
N ASP A 178 16.69 4.93 5.96
CA ASP A 178 15.89 5.19 4.75
C ASP A 178 14.55 5.91 5.01
N ASP A 179 14.12 6.06 6.26
CA ASP A 179 12.87 6.79 6.61
C ASP A 179 13.04 8.33 6.61
N LEU A 180 14.20 8.86 6.22
CA LEU A 180 14.61 10.27 6.43
C LEU A 180 14.60 11.16 5.16
N LYS A 181 13.90 10.80 4.08
CA LYS A 181 13.82 11.67 2.89
C LYS A 181 12.54 12.52 2.77
N ILE A 182 11.75 12.67 3.82
CA ILE A 182 10.60 13.57 3.80
C ILE A 182 10.73 14.58 4.94
N GLU A 183 11.62 15.56 4.76
CA GLU A 183 11.50 16.92 5.31
C GLU A 183 12.68 17.76 4.78
N SER A 184 12.50 18.37 3.61
CA SER A 184 13.20 19.59 3.17
C SER A 184 12.36 20.33 2.14
#